data_AF-A0A455U9H3-F1
#
_entry.id   AF-A0A455U9H3-F1
#
_cell.length_a   1.000
_cell.length_b   1.000
_cell.length_c   1.000
_cell.angle_alpha   90.00
_cell.angle_beta   90.00
_cell.angle_gamma   90.00
#
_symmetry.space_group_name_H-M   'P 1'
#
loop_
_entity.id
_entity.type
_entity.pdbx_description
1 polymer ?
#
loop_
_entity_poly.entity_id
_entity_poly.type
_entity_poly.pdbx_seq_one_letter_code
_entity_poly.pdbx_strand_id
1 'polypeptide(L)' 'MMAKKSEMLEWATRWQNALSQHELIGTGTTAGRLKTALGLSVEGLMSGPLGGDQQIGARIAEQRLDVLIFFWDPLLASAP' A
#
# COMPACT_ATOMS: atom_id res chain seq x y z
N MET A 1 -6.58 -11.60 4.70
CA MET A 1 -5.14 -11.24 4.62
C MET A 1 -4.91 -9.93 5.38
N MET A 2 -4.55 -10.01 6.65
CA MET A 2 -4.39 -8.84 7.55
C MET A 2 -3.03 -8.81 8.28
N ALA A 3 -2.21 -9.85 8.12
CA ALA A 3 -1.08 -10.14 9.02
C ALA A 3 0.01 -9.04 9.06
N LYS A 4 0.14 -8.21 8.02
CA LYS A 4 1.20 -7.19 7.94
C LYS A 4 0.72 -5.75 7.96
N LYS A 5 -0.59 -5.51 8.13
CA LYS A 5 -1.15 -4.14 8.10
C LYS A 5 -0.69 -3.30 9.30
N SER A 6 -0.52 -3.91 10.46
CA SER A 6 -0.02 -3.18 11.65
C SER A 6 1.43 -2.76 11.45
N GLU A 7 2.30 -3.67 11.01
CA GLU A 7 3.71 -3.38 10.71
C GLU A 7 3.87 -2.29 9.64
N MET A 8 3.05 -2.35 8.58
CA MET A 8 3.01 -1.31 7.55
C MET A 8 2.60 0.04 8.12
N LEU A 9 1.61 0.11 9.02
CA LEU A 9 1.19 1.37 9.64
C LEU A 9 2.26 1.92 10.58
N GLU A 10 2.88 1.08 11.41
CA GLU A 10 3.98 1.49 12.28
C GLU A 10 5.16 2.05 11.47
N TRP A 11 5.53 1.36 10.38
CA TRP A 11 6.56 1.82 9.46
C TRP A 11 6.18 3.17 8.84
N ALA A 12 4.95 3.30 8.35
CA ALA A 12 4.50 4.53 7.69
C ALA A 12 4.43 5.72 8.66
N THR A 13 4.02 5.50 9.91
CA THR A 13 4.04 6.52 10.96
C THR A 13 5.46 6.97 11.27
N ARG A 14 6.40 6.03 11.38
CA ARG A 14 7.82 6.35 11.62
C ARG A 14 8.42 7.24 10.50
N TRP A 15 8.00 7.03 9.26
CA TRP A 15 8.51 7.72 8.08
C TRP A 15 7.57 8.80 7.54
N GLN A 16 6.57 9.23 8.32
CA GLN A 16 5.51 10.13 7.87
C GLN A 16 6.06 11.43 7.23
N ASN A 17 7.11 12.02 7.81
CA ASN A 17 7.73 13.24 7.29
C ASN A 17 8.35 13.05 5.90
N ALA A 18 8.91 11.88 5.62
CA ALA A 18 9.44 11.57 4.29
C ALA A 18 8.30 11.28 3.32
N LEU A 19 7.33 10.46 3.74
CA LEU A 19 6.16 10.09 2.94
C LEU A 19 5.30 11.29 2.53
N SER A 20 5.24 12.35 3.34
CA SER A 20 4.48 13.57 3.04
C SER A 20 5.02 14.36 1.85
N GLN A 21 6.24 14.07 1.39
CA GLN A 21 6.86 14.69 0.22
C GLN A 21 6.56 13.97 -1.10
N HIS A 22 5.74 12.91 -1.06
CA HIS A 22 5.44 12.04 -2.20
C HIS A 22 3.95 11.88 -2.43
N GLU A 23 3.57 11.48 -3.64
CA GLU A 23 2.21 11.04 -3.94
C GLU A 23 2.02 9.60 -3.45
N LEU A 24 1.10 9.41 -2.51
CA LEU A 24 0.85 8.11 -1.90
C LEU A 24 -0.32 7.42 -2.59
N ILE A 25 -0.15 6.14 -2.93
CA ILE A 25 -1.18 5.28 -3.53
C ILE A 25 -1.31 4.02 -2.67
N GLY A 26 -2.53 3.55 -2.42
CA GLY A 26 -2.76 2.31 -1.66
C GLY A 26 -4.05 1.59 -2.05
N THR A 27 -4.09 0.28 -1.86
CA THR A 27 -5.29 -0.53 -2.15
C THR A 27 -6.34 -0.42 -1.05
N GLY A 28 -7.61 -0.30 -1.44
CA GLY A 28 -8.82 -0.34 -0.60
C GLY A 28 -8.60 0.10 0.86
N THR A 29 -8.72 -0.85 1.79
CA THR A 29 -8.61 -0.60 3.24
C THR A 29 -7.26 -0.05 3.70
N THR A 30 -6.18 -0.28 2.96
CA THR A 30 -4.83 0.22 3.30
C THR A 30 -4.78 1.74 3.13
N ALA A 31 -5.28 2.27 2.02
CA ALA A 31 -5.34 3.71 1.80
C ALA A 31 -6.19 4.41 2.88
N GLY A 32 -7.34 3.85 3.23
CA GLY A 32 -8.18 4.38 4.31
C GLY A 32 -7.45 4.45 5.65
N ARG A 33 -6.74 3.38 6.04
CA ARG A 33 -5.97 3.33 7.29
C ARG A 33 -4.82 4.33 7.31
N LEU A 34 -4.08 4.46 6.21
CA LEU A 34 -2.98 5.43 6.10
C LEU A 34 -3.48 6.87 6.19
N LYS A 35 -4.59 7.21 5.54
CA LYS A 35 -5.24 8.52 5.67
C LYS A 35 -5.57 8.83 7.12
N THR A 36 -6.24 7.90 7.81
CA THR A 36 -6.65 8.10 9.21
C THR A 36 -5.46 8.20 10.15
N ALA A 37 -4.43 7.36 9.96
CA ALA A 37 -3.28 7.30 10.87
C ALA A 37 -2.30 8.46 10.67
N LEU A 38 -2.08 8.89 9.42
CA LEU A 38 -1.02 9.84 9.07
C LEU A 38 -1.56 11.24 8.76
N GLY A 39 -2.86 11.39 8.52
CA GLY A 39 -3.44 12.65 8.04
C GLY A 39 -2.97 13.06 6.64
N LEU A 40 -2.34 12.16 5.88
CA LEU A 40 -1.85 12.40 4.53
C LEU A 40 -2.90 12.04 3.48
N SER A 41 -2.84 12.71 2.31
CA SER A 41 -3.61 12.29 1.15
C SER A 41 -3.04 10.98 0.61
N VAL A 42 -3.92 10.03 0.29
CA VAL A 42 -3.55 8.73 -0.30
C VAL A 42 -4.58 8.40 -1.38
N GLU A 43 -4.15 8.16 -2.61
CA GLU A 43 -5.04 7.67 -3.64
C GLU A 43 -5.51 6.25 -3.29
N GLY A 44 -6.81 6.02 -3.33
CA GLY A 44 -7.41 4.73 -3.04
C GLY A 44 -7.66 3.94 -4.32
N LEU A 45 -7.04 2.77 -4.44
CA LEU A 45 -7.33 1.78 -5.46
C LEU A 45 -8.37 0.76 -4.97
N MET A 46 -8.75 -0.18 -5.82
CA MET A 46 -9.54 -1.35 -5.40
C MET A 46 -8.77 -2.15 -4.33
N SER A 47 -9.46 -3.01 -3.58
CA SER A 47 -8.75 -3.96 -2.72
C SER A 47 -7.97 -4.95 -3.59
N GLY A 48 -6.81 -5.42 -3.11
CA GLY A 48 -5.93 -6.33 -3.86
C GLY A 48 -6.68 -7.50 -4.53
N PRO A 49 -7.45 -8.31 -3.76
CA PRO A 49 -8.23 -9.43 -4.31
C PRO A 49 -9.31 -9.06 -5.31
N LEU A 50 -9.79 -7.81 -5.33
CA LEU A 50 -10.81 -7.34 -6.26
C LEU A 50 -10.22 -6.65 -7.50
N GLY A 51 -8.90 -6.69 -7.68
CA GLY A 51 -8.21 -6.10 -8.83
C GLY A 51 -7.26 -4.96 -8.50
N GLY A 52 -7.14 -4.56 -7.23
CA GLY A 52 -6.19 -3.52 -6.81
C GLY A 52 -4.74 -3.85 -7.14
N ASP A 53 -4.36 -5.12 -7.05
CA ASP A 53 -3.00 -5.57 -7.35
C ASP A 53 -2.70 -5.45 -8.86
N GLN A 54 -3.70 -5.69 -9.70
CA GLN A 54 -3.59 -5.49 -11.16
C GLN A 54 -3.50 -4.01 -11.52
N GLN A 55 -4.23 -3.13 -10.81
CA GLN A 55 -4.11 -1.69 -11.00
C GLN A 55 -2.70 -1.18 -10.65
N ILE A 56 -2.09 -1.70 -9.58
CA ILE A 56 -0.68 -1.41 -9.25
C ILE A 56 0.24 -1.90 -10.37
N GLY A 57 0.08 -3.16 -10.80
CA GLY A 57 0.88 -3.73 -11.88
C GLY A 57 0.81 -2.94 -13.19
N ALA A 58 -0.37 -2.46 -13.56
CA ALA A 58 -0.57 -1.61 -14.73
C ALA A 58 0.23 -0.30 -14.60
N ARG A 59 0.17 0.38 -13.45
CA ARG A 59 0.92 1.63 -13.21
C ARG A 59 2.44 1.42 -13.25
N ILE A 60 2.92 0.30 -12.72
CA ILE A 60 4.34 -0.08 -12.82
C ILE A 60 4.73 -0.20 -14.30
N ALA A 61 3.96 -0.97 -15.08
CA ALA A 61 4.23 -1.19 -16.50
C ALA A 61 4.19 0.11 -17.33
N GLU A 62 3.32 1.04 -16.94
CA GLU A 62 3.17 2.36 -17.57
C GLU A 62 4.16 3.41 -17.05
N GLN A 63 5.09 3.06 -16.15
CA GLN A 63 6.02 4.00 -15.49
C GLN A 63 5.30 5.14 -14.75
N ARG A 64 4.12 4.85 -14.20
CA ARG A 64 3.30 5.74 -13.36
C ARG A 64 3.41 5.41 -11.87
N LEU A 65 4.38 4.58 -11.49
CA LEU A 65 4.69 4.24 -10.11
C LEU A 65 6.20 4.08 -9.94
N ASP A 66 6.80 4.98 -9.17
CA ASP A 66 8.26 5.04 -9.00
C ASP A 66 8.77 4.06 -7.93
N VAL A 67 7.98 3.87 -6.86
CA VAL A 67 8.37 3.05 -5.70
C VAL A 67 7.19 2.20 -5.23
N LEU A 68 7.42 0.89 -5.11
CA LEU A 68 6.48 -0.05 -4.49
C LEU A 68 7.00 -0.52 -3.13
N ILE A 69 6.22 -0.30 -2.08
CA ILE A 69 6.49 -0.82 -0.74
C ILE A 69 5.43 -1.87 -0.40
N PHE A 70 5.79 -3.14 -0.55
CA PHE A 70 4.85 -4.24 -0.41
C PHE A 70 5.13 -5.10 0.83
N PHE A 71 4.29 -4.94 1.85
CA PHE A 71 4.32 -5.75 3.07
C PHE A 71 3.50 -7.04 2.86
N TRP A 72 4.14 -8.06 2.29
CA TRP A 72 3.55 -9.39 2.10
C TRP A 72 3.99 -10.36 3.20
N ASP A 73 3.18 -11.40 3.42
CA ASP A 73 3.49 -12.46 4.38
C ASP A 73 4.03 -13.69 3.63
N PRO A 74 5.33 -14.03 3.78
CA PRO A 74 5.94 -15.14 3.07
C PRO A 74 5.43 -16.51 3.49
N LEU A 75 4.83 -16.63 4.67
CA LEU A 75 4.28 -17.88 5.17
C LEU A 75 2.85 -18.14 4.69
N LEU A 76 2.17 -17.13 4.16
CA LEU A 76 0.87 -17.24 3.50
C LEU A 76 0.97 -17.38 1.98
N ALA A 77 2.18 -17.21 1.41
CA ALA A 77 2.42 -17.34 -0.03
C ALA A 77 2.51 -18.80 -0.51
N SER A 78 2.22 -19.77 0.36
CA SER A 78 2.13 -21.18 -0.04
C SER A 78 0.76 -21.50 -0.63
N ALA A 79 0.63 -21.37 -1.94
CA ALA A 79 -0.10 -22.37 -2.73
C ALA A 79 0.96 -23.29 -3.36
N PRO A 80 0.68 -24.59 -3.55
CA PRO A 80 1.62 -25.52 -4.18
C PRO A 80 2.04 -25.07 -5.60
#